data_AF-A0A915N9L7-F1
#
_entry.id   AF-A0A915N9L7-F1
#
_cell.length_a   1.000
_cell.length_b   1.000
_cell.length_c   1.000
_cell.angle_alpha   90.00
_cell.angle_beta   90.00
_cell.angle_gamma   90.00
#
_symmetry.space_group_name_H-M   'P 1'
#
loop_
_entity.id
_entity.type
_entity.pdbx_description
1 polymer ?
#
loop_
_entity_poly.entity_id
_entity_poly.type
_entity_poly.pdbx_seq_one_letter_code
_entity_poly.pdbx_strand_id
1 'polypeptide(L)'
;MPNGDRVLEISRLALIDEGVLGDELDFDITYASNFIQSAASCGDTFEGVAVAASMYHKEKVRAFLGPYCASEFEAVAKMCSFWNIPAISYMPTSTAVSDRNIYKTLARLSSKNTNSIAKAVIRMVEHYGWRKVK
;
A
#
# COMPACT_ATOMS: atom_id res chain seq x y z
N MET A 1 -3.73 -10.08 7.91
CA MET A 1 -2.94 -11.22 7.36
C MET A 1 -2.56 -12.12 8.52
N PRO A 2 -2.81 -13.44 8.47
CA PRO A 2 -2.34 -14.34 9.53
C PRO A 2 -0.83 -14.18 9.70
N ASN A 3 -0.37 -13.95 10.94
CA ASN A 3 1.05 -13.71 11.28
C ASN A 3 1.70 -12.43 10.70
N GLY A 4 0.92 -11.44 10.24
CA GLY A 4 1.47 -10.18 9.73
C GLY A 4 2.41 -9.48 10.72
N ASP A 5 1.99 -9.41 11.99
CA ASP A 5 2.70 -8.81 13.12
C ASP A 5 4.07 -9.45 13.32
N ARG A 6 4.12 -10.78 13.26
CA ARG A 6 5.35 -11.53 13.39
C ARG A 6 6.31 -11.27 12.23
N VAL A 7 5.80 -11.13 11.00
CA VAL A 7 6.63 -10.88 9.81
C VAL A 7 7.22 -9.47 9.85
N LEU A 8 6.43 -8.46 10.24
CA LEU A 8 6.94 -7.10 10.37
C LEU A 8 7.93 -6.97 11.53
N GLU A 9 7.70 -7.66 12.64
CA GLU A 9 8.63 -7.67 13.77
C GLU A 9 9.98 -8.29 13.40
N ILE A 10 9.98 -9.43 12.69
CA ILE A 10 11.22 -10.04 12.18
C ILE A 10 11.98 -9.06 11.28
N SER A 11 11.26 -8.34 10.41
CA SER A 11 11.86 -7.35 9.51
C SER A 11 12.45 -6.17 10.28
N ARG A 12 11.74 -5.69 11.33
CA ARG A 12 12.21 -4.62 12.22
C ARG A 12 13.50 -5.02 12.92
N LEU A 13 13.53 -6.20 13.54
CA LEU A 13 14.71 -6.70 14.26
C LEU A 13 15.92 -6.85 13.35
N ALA A 14 15.73 -7.38 12.13
CA ALA A 14 16.81 -7.51 11.16
C ALA A 14 17.38 -6.15 10.74
N LEU A 15 16.53 -5.14 10.51
CA LEU A 15 16.99 -3.80 10.13
C LEU A 15 17.71 -3.06 11.27
N ILE A 16 17.38 -3.36 12.52
CA ILE A 16 18.12 -2.86 13.70
C ILE A 16 19.50 -3.55 13.77
N ASP A 17 19.55 -4.87 13.59
CA ASP A 17 20.81 -5.64 13.59
C ASP A 17 21.77 -5.18 12.48
N GLU A 18 21.24 -4.85 11.30
CA GLU A 18 22.01 -4.30 10.17
C GLU A 18 22.44 -2.82 10.38
N GLY A 19 22.00 -2.17 11.46
CA GLY A 19 22.27 -0.75 11.74
C GLY A 19 21.57 0.22 10.78
N VAL A 20 20.55 -0.25 10.05
CA VAL A 20 19.74 0.58 9.14
C VAL A 20 18.70 1.37 9.90
N LEU A 21 18.08 0.76 10.90
CA LEU A 21 17.17 1.42 11.84
C LEU A 21 17.92 1.78 13.12
N GLY A 22 17.93 3.08 13.44
CA GLY A 22 18.38 3.59 14.73
C GLY A 22 17.22 3.80 15.71
N ASP A 23 17.54 4.23 16.92
CA ASP A 23 16.57 4.45 18.00
C ASP A 23 15.67 5.69 17.78
N GLU A 24 16.01 6.55 16.81
CA GLU A 24 15.30 7.80 16.52
C GLU A 24 14.09 7.62 15.57
N LEU A 25 14.07 6.54 14.78
CA LEU A 25 13.01 6.25 13.81
C LEU A 25 11.98 5.31 14.43
N ASP A 26 10.93 5.90 15.01
CA ASP A 26 9.81 5.11 15.52
C ASP A 26 8.84 4.75 14.39
N PHE A 27 8.76 3.44 14.10
CA PHE A 27 7.70 2.88 13.27
C PHE A 27 6.58 2.47 14.20
N ASP A 28 5.58 3.33 14.36
CA ASP A 28 4.31 2.89 14.92
C ASP A 28 3.63 2.02 13.86
N ILE A 29 3.86 0.71 13.98
CA ILE A 29 3.12 -0.30 13.25
C ILE A 29 1.75 -0.39 13.91
N THR A 30 0.92 0.63 13.67
CA THR A 30 -0.46 0.61 14.12
C THR A 30 -1.20 -0.38 13.24
N TYR A 31 -1.17 -1.65 13.65
CA TYR A 31 -2.31 -2.51 13.40
C TYR A 31 -3.48 -1.77 14.01
N ALA A 32 -4.48 -1.41 13.22
CA ALA A 32 -5.74 -0.91 13.75
C ALA A 32 -6.47 -1.97 14.60
N SER A 33 -5.77 -2.94 15.20
CA SER A 33 -6.31 -3.97 16.09
C SER A 33 -6.92 -3.39 17.36
N ASN A 34 -6.48 -2.21 17.82
CA ASN A 34 -7.02 -1.59 19.04
C ASN A 34 -8.01 -0.44 18.80
N PHE A 35 -8.31 -0.08 17.54
CA PHE A 35 -9.41 0.85 17.25
C PHE A 35 -10.47 0.29 16.30
N ILE A 36 -10.13 -0.60 15.36
CA ILE A 36 -11.08 -1.22 14.44
C ILE A 36 -10.54 -2.59 14.00
N GLN A 37 -10.81 -3.64 14.78
CA GLN A 37 -10.52 -5.03 14.43
C GLN A 37 -11.22 -5.50 13.13
N SER A 38 -12.06 -4.65 12.51
CA SER A 38 -12.69 -4.88 11.20
C SER A 38 -11.99 -4.22 9.99
N ALA A 39 -10.91 -3.45 10.14
CA ALA A 39 -10.28 -2.74 9.02
C ALA A 39 -9.37 -3.61 8.11
N ALA A 40 -9.40 -4.94 8.29
CA ALA A 40 -8.75 -5.89 7.39
C ALA A 40 -9.67 -6.41 6.27
N SER A 41 -10.96 -6.09 6.30
CA SER A 41 -11.82 -6.24 5.13
C SER A 41 -11.81 -4.93 4.37
N CYS A 42 -11.64 -5.00 3.05
CA CYS A 42 -11.95 -3.87 2.17
C CYS A 42 -13.44 -3.58 2.30
N GLY A 43 -13.80 -2.73 3.25
CA GLY A 43 -15.16 -2.29 3.50
C GLY A 43 -15.53 -1.15 2.54
N ASP A 44 -16.81 -1.04 2.21
CA ASP A 44 -17.32 0.06 1.39
C ASP A 44 -17.34 1.41 2.14
N THR A 45 -17.01 1.38 3.42
CA THR A 45 -17.12 2.47 4.39
C THR A 45 -15.84 3.29 4.55
N PHE A 46 -14.72 2.89 3.90
CA PHE A 46 -13.47 3.66 3.84
C PHE A 46 -12.91 4.07 5.22
N GLU A 47 -13.10 3.26 6.26
CA GLU A 47 -12.62 3.57 7.61
C GLU A 47 -11.11 3.78 7.65
N GLY A 48 -10.35 3.05 6.81
CA GLY A 48 -8.90 3.22 6.72
C GLY A 48 -8.48 4.62 6.29
N VAL A 49 -9.30 5.29 5.47
CA VAL A 49 -9.06 6.68 5.04
C VAL A 49 -9.27 7.65 6.21
N ALA A 50 -10.32 7.44 7.01
CA ALA A 50 -10.58 8.28 8.18
C ALA A 50 -9.47 8.14 9.23
N VAL A 51 -9.00 6.92 9.47
CA VAL A 51 -7.87 6.67 10.36
C VAL A 51 -6.60 7.35 9.82
N ALA A 52 -6.30 7.23 8.52
CA ALA A 52 -5.16 7.91 7.91
C ALA A 52 -5.20 9.44 8.10
N ALA A 53 -6.38 10.06 7.93
CA ALA A 53 -6.55 11.49 8.22
C ALA A 53 -6.30 11.83 9.70
N SER A 54 -6.78 10.99 10.62
CA SER A 54 -6.51 11.17 12.05
C SER A 54 -5.02 11.03 12.37
N MET A 55 -4.32 10.05 11.81
CA MET A 55 -2.88 9.88 11.99
C MET A 55 -2.09 11.10 11.51
N TYR A 56 -2.46 11.68 10.37
CA TYR A 56 -1.79 12.88 9.86
C TYR A 56 -2.01 14.09 10.77
N HIS A 57 -3.26 14.32 11.19
CA HIS A 57 -3.60 15.53 11.94
C HIS A 57 -3.25 15.45 13.43
N LYS A 58 -3.42 14.29 14.07
CA LYS A 58 -3.19 14.09 15.51
C LYS A 58 -1.77 13.58 15.79
N GLU A 59 -1.42 12.44 15.20
CA GLU A 59 -0.13 11.76 15.44
C GLU A 59 1.02 12.35 14.62
N LYS A 60 0.73 13.28 13.70
CA LYS A 60 1.72 13.99 12.86
C LYS A 60 2.58 13.06 12.00
N VAL A 61 2.04 11.91 11.57
CA VAL A 61 2.76 10.98 10.70
C VAL A 61 3.19 11.66 9.40
N ARG A 62 4.39 11.31 8.93
CA ARG A 62 5.03 11.94 7.75
C ARG A 62 5.13 11.03 6.53
N ALA A 63 4.67 9.80 6.64
CA ALA A 63 4.64 8.85 5.54
C ALA A 63 3.53 7.83 5.78
N PHE A 64 2.97 7.28 4.70
CA PHE A 64 2.01 6.19 4.76
C PHE A 64 2.52 4.96 4.02
N LEU A 65 2.41 3.79 4.63
CA LEU A 65 2.69 2.48 4.04
C LEU A 65 1.36 1.73 3.90
N GLY A 66 0.85 1.59 2.68
CA GLY A 66 -0.53 1.14 2.44
C GLY A 66 -1.55 2.29 2.54
N PRO A 67 -2.86 1.99 2.68
CA PRO A 67 -3.47 0.70 3.05
C PRO A 67 -3.43 -0.40 1.98
N TYR A 68 -3.87 -1.61 2.38
CA TYR A 68 -3.96 -2.81 1.53
C TYR A 68 -4.96 -2.66 0.38
N CYS A 69 -6.14 -2.12 0.67
CA CYS A 69 -7.27 -2.06 -0.26
C CYS A 69 -7.06 -0.95 -1.30
N ALA A 70 -7.27 -1.28 -2.58
CA ALA A 70 -6.97 -0.36 -3.68
C ALA A 70 -7.79 0.93 -3.64
N SER A 71 -9.10 0.83 -3.34
CA SER A 71 -10.00 1.98 -3.26
C SER A 71 -9.60 2.96 -2.16
N GLU A 72 -9.36 2.46 -0.95
CA GLU A 72 -8.89 3.27 0.17
C GLU A 72 -7.50 3.84 -0.10
N PHE A 73 -6.61 3.05 -0.69
CA PHE A 73 -5.27 3.51 -1.05
C PHE A 73 -5.32 4.66 -2.04
N GLU A 74 -6.20 4.62 -3.04
CA GLU A 74 -6.40 5.73 -3.97
C GLU A 74 -6.82 7.02 -3.26
N ALA A 75 -7.71 6.92 -2.26
CA ALA A 75 -8.12 8.08 -1.46
C ALA A 75 -6.95 8.61 -0.59
N VAL A 76 -6.25 7.72 0.13
CA VAL A 76 -5.09 8.08 0.97
C VAL A 76 -3.96 8.69 0.13
N ALA A 77 -3.66 8.13 -1.04
CA ALA A 77 -2.60 8.64 -1.91
C ALA A 77 -2.91 10.03 -2.48
N LYS A 78 -4.19 10.36 -2.73
CA LYS A 78 -4.61 11.72 -3.09
C LYS A 78 -4.40 12.68 -1.92
N MET A 79 -4.80 12.30 -0.70
CA MET A 79 -4.55 13.12 0.49
C MET A 79 -3.05 13.36 0.70
N CYS A 80 -2.23 12.32 0.57
CA CYS A 80 -0.77 12.42 0.68
C CYS A 80 -0.16 13.35 -0.38
N SER A 81 -0.67 13.30 -1.61
CA SER A 81 -0.23 14.19 -2.69
C SER A 81 -0.59 15.65 -2.41
N PHE A 82 -1.72 15.90 -1.73
CA PHE A 82 -2.12 17.23 -1.28
C PHE A 82 -1.28 17.71 -0.08
N TRP A 83 -1.03 16.83 0.90
CA TRP A 83 -0.22 17.13 2.08
C TRP A 83 1.29 17.15 1.80
N ASN A 84 1.71 16.80 0.58
CA ASN A 84 3.11 16.70 0.17
C ASN A 84 3.94 15.75 1.06
N ILE A 85 3.37 14.58 1.36
CA ILE A 85 4.04 13.51 2.10
C ILE A 85 4.04 12.21 1.28
N PRO A 86 5.04 11.33 1.45
CA PRO A 86 5.13 10.07 0.72
C PRO A 86 4.02 9.08 1.10
N ALA A 87 3.42 8.47 0.07
CA ALA A 87 2.59 7.27 0.20
C ALA A 87 3.27 6.11 -0.51
N ILE A 88 3.43 4.97 0.16
CA ILE A 88 4.13 3.79 -0.34
C ILE A 88 3.14 2.63 -0.45
N SER A 89 2.86 2.20 -1.67
CA SER A 89 2.01 1.03 -1.93
C SER A 89 2.83 -0.25 -1.93
N TYR A 90 2.40 -1.25 -1.16
CA TYR A 90 2.97 -2.60 -1.19
C TYR A 90 2.14 -3.61 -1.99
N MET A 91 0.84 -3.34 -2.23
CA MET A 91 -0.09 -4.32 -2.80
C MET A 91 -0.90 -3.84 -4.03
N PRO A 92 -1.59 -2.68 -4.03
CA PRO A 92 -2.55 -2.39 -5.08
C PRO A 92 -1.89 -2.30 -6.47
N THR A 93 -2.35 -3.18 -7.37
CA THR A 93 -1.90 -3.30 -8.77
C THR A 93 -2.67 -2.40 -9.74
N SER A 94 -3.62 -1.62 -9.21
CA SER A 94 -4.49 -0.71 -9.98
C SER A 94 -3.65 0.20 -10.89
N THR A 95 -4.08 0.37 -12.13
CA THR A 95 -3.46 1.31 -13.06
C THR A 95 -3.86 2.75 -12.75
N ALA A 96 -4.96 2.98 -12.02
CA ALA A 96 -5.47 4.32 -11.72
C ALA A 96 -4.43 5.16 -10.95
N VAL A 97 -3.65 4.53 -10.06
CA VAL A 97 -2.58 5.19 -9.30
C VAL A 97 -1.31 5.49 -10.13
N SER A 98 -1.33 5.26 -11.45
CA SER A 98 -0.16 5.52 -12.30
C SER A 98 -0.08 6.96 -12.81
N ASP A 99 -1.15 7.76 -12.66
CA ASP A 99 -1.15 9.17 -13.05
C ASP A 99 -0.31 10.01 -12.09
N ARG A 100 0.88 10.45 -12.54
CA ARG A 100 1.81 11.26 -11.74
C ARG A 100 1.37 12.70 -11.56
N ASN A 101 0.37 13.17 -12.29
CA ASN A 101 -0.21 14.50 -12.06
C ASN A 101 -1.10 14.51 -10.81
N ILE A 102 -1.76 13.38 -10.55
CA ILE A 102 -2.65 13.19 -9.39
C ILE A 102 -1.85 12.64 -8.20
N TYR A 103 -1.06 11.58 -8.41
CA TYR A 103 -0.35 10.82 -7.38
C TYR A 103 1.15 11.18 -7.36
N LYS A 104 1.45 12.44 -7.00
CA LYS A 104 2.78 13.04 -7.11
C LYS A 104 3.80 12.43 -6.15
N THR A 105 3.38 12.10 -4.93
CA THR A 105 4.26 11.61 -3.85
C THR A 105 4.19 10.09 -3.68
N LEU A 106 3.57 9.38 -4.63
CA LEU A 106 3.35 7.95 -4.55
C LEU A 106 4.59 7.15 -4.98
N ALA A 107 5.05 6.25 -4.12
CA ALA A 107 5.98 5.17 -4.47
C ALA A 107 5.25 3.82 -4.46
N ARG A 108 5.71 2.88 -5.29
CA ARG A 108 5.19 1.51 -5.34
C ARG A 108 6.34 0.52 -5.16
N LEU A 109 6.18 -0.43 -4.25
CA LEU A 109 7.10 -1.55 -4.08
C LEU A 109 6.82 -2.67 -5.09
N SER A 110 5.54 -2.88 -5.43
CA SER A 110 5.17 -3.87 -6.45
C SER A 110 5.49 -3.36 -7.86
N SER A 111 6.31 -4.10 -8.58
CA SER A 111 6.55 -3.91 -10.03
C SER A 111 5.40 -4.44 -10.90
N LYS A 112 4.42 -5.13 -10.30
CA LYS A 112 3.28 -5.72 -11.01
C LYS A 112 2.16 -4.69 -11.09
N ASN A 113 1.82 -4.28 -12.31
CA ASN A 113 0.59 -3.56 -12.60
C ASN A 113 -0.29 -4.39 -13.54
N THR A 114 -1.57 -4.04 -13.66
CA THR A 114 -2.52 -4.75 -14.54
C THR A 114 -2.01 -4.86 -15.98
N ASN A 115 -1.29 -3.87 -16.49
CA ASN A 115 -0.72 -3.90 -17.84
C ASN A 115 0.38 -4.97 -17.99
N SER A 116 1.24 -5.16 -16.98
CA SER A 116 2.25 -6.21 -16.99
C SER A 116 1.61 -7.61 -17.01
N ILE A 117 0.51 -7.79 -16.27
CA ILE A 117 -0.26 -9.04 -16.27
C ILE A 117 -0.94 -9.24 -17.63
N ALA A 118 -1.60 -8.20 -18.17
CA ALA A 118 -2.23 -8.25 -19.47
C ALA A 118 -1.24 -8.60 -20.58
N LYS A 119 -0.04 -7.99 -20.57
CA LYS A 119 1.05 -8.34 -21.50
C LYS A 119 1.46 -9.80 -21.38
N ALA A 120 1.61 -10.32 -20.15
CA ALA A 120 1.95 -11.73 -19.94
C ALA A 120 0.85 -12.67 -20.48
N VAL A 121 -0.42 -12.34 -20.25
CA VAL A 121 -1.57 -13.10 -20.77
C VAL A 121 -1.60 -13.06 -22.30
N ILE A 122 -1.42 -11.89 -22.93
CA ILE A 122 -1.37 -11.77 -24.38
C ILE A 122 -0.25 -12.65 -24.95
N ARG A 123 0.96 -12.59 -24.38
CA ARG A 123 2.08 -13.43 -24.81
C ARG A 123 1.80 -14.92 -24.66
N MET A 124 1.09 -15.33 -23.61
CA MET A 124 0.63 -16.71 -23.44
C MET A 124 -0.36 -17.12 -24.54
N VAL A 125 -1.38 -16.30 -24.78
CA VAL A 125 -2.41 -16.53 -25.80
C VAL A 125 -1.78 -16.65 -27.20
N GLU A 126 -0.83 -15.76 -27.52
CA GLU A 126 -0.06 -15.78 -28.77
C GLU A 126 0.78 -17.04 -28.89
N HIS A 127 1.48 -17.44 -27.82
CA HIS A 127 2.36 -18.62 -27.81
C HIS A 127 1.59 -19.92 -28.09
N TYR A 128 0.39 -20.07 -27.52
CA TYR A 128 -0.45 -21.26 -27.72
C TYR A 128 -1.43 -21.15 -28.90
N GLY A 129 -1.42 -20.03 -29.63
CA GLY A 129 -2.28 -19.82 -30.80
C GLY A 129 -3.78 -19.78 -30.48
N TRP A 130 -4.16 -19.40 -29.26
CA TRP A 130 -5.56 -19.32 -28.86
C TRP A 130 -6.25 -18.15 -29.55
N ARG A 131 -7.19 -18.44 -30.44
CA ARG A 131 -7.95 -17.41 -31.18
C ARG A 131 -9.26 -17.00 -30.50
N LYS A 132 -9.63 -17.68 -29.41
CA LYS A 132 -10.84 -17.42 -28.65
C LYS A 132 -10.57 -17.65 -27.18
N VAL A 133 -10.58 -16.56 -26.41
CA VAL A 133 -10.49 -16.55 -24.95
C VAL A 133 -11.86 -16.08 -24.45
N LYS A 134 -12.46 -16.80 -23.51
CA LYS A 134 -13.73 -16.45 -22.87
C LYS A 134 -13.47 -16.12 -21.41
#